data_AF-A0A6P2DD91-F1
#
_entry.id   AF-A0A6P2DD91-F1
#
_cell.length_a   1.000
_cell.length_b   1.000
_cell.length_c   1.000
_cell.angle_alpha   90.00
_cell.angle_beta   90.00
_cell.angle_gamma   90.00
#
_symmetry.space_group_name_H-M   'P 1'
#
loop_
_entity.id
_entity.type
_entity.pdbx_description
1 polymer ?
#
loop_
_entity_poly.entity_id
_entity_poly.type
_entity_poly.pdbx_seq_one_letter_code
_entity_poly.pdbx_strand_id
1 'polypeptide(L)' 'MCARLTTSVTRPEIANLFGLAGYAIAPETAPDARYNVAPSAILSVARVTNGVRERADLRWS' A
#
# COMPACT_ATOMS: atom_id res chain seq x y z
N MET A 1 -5.67 19.53 4.41
CA MET A 1 -4.77 18.37 4.22
C MET A 1 -5.00 17.43 5.40
N CYS A 2 -5.33 16.16 5.17
CA CYS A 2 -5.53 15.23 6.29
C CYS A 2 -4.19 15.04 7.02
N ALA A 3 -4.17 15.20 8.35
CA ALA A 3 -2.93 15.11 9.14
C ALA A 3 -2.64 13.70 9.66
N ARG A 4 -3.61 12.79 9.55
CA ARG A 4 -3.50 11.38 9.96
C ARG A 4 -4.30 10.47 9.02
N LEU A 5 -3.85 9.22 8.92
CA LEU A 5 -4.52 8.18 8.14
C LEU A 5 -4.62 6.90 8.97
N THR A 6 -5.62 6.09 8.64
CA THR A 6 -5.69 4.68 9.04
C THR A 6 -5.47 3.81 7.83
N THR A 7 -4.49 2.91 7.89
CA THR A 7 -4.39 1.76 7.01
C THR A 7 -4.95 0.57 7.80
N SER A 8 -6.05 -0.03 7.37
CA SER A 8 -6.64 -1.21 8.01
C SER A 8 -6.56 -2.46 7.12
N VAL A 9 -6.06 -2.28 5.91
CA VAL A 9 -5.99 -3.32 4.88
C VAL A 9 -4.62 -3.99 4.91
N THR A 10 -4.61 -5.26 4.58
CA THR A 10 -3.42 -6.07 4.36
C THR A 10 -2.88 -5.85 2.95
N ARG A 11 -1.61 -6.21 2.75
CA ARG A 11 -0.94 -6.09 1.44
C ARG A 11 -1.66 -6.90 0.34
N PRO A 12 -2.14 -8.14 0.60
CA PRO A 12 -2.97 -8.87 -0.37
C PRO A 12 -4.31 -8.19 -0.68
N GLU A 13 -4.97 -7.58 0.30
CA GLU A 13 -6.23 -6.85 0.06
C GLU A 13 -6.01 -5.64 -0.85
N ILE A 14 -4.92 -4.88 -0.65
CA ILE A 14 -4.52 -3.79 -1.55
C ILE A 14 -4.29 -4.35 -2.97
N ALA A 15 -3.55 -5.45 -3.10
CA ALA A 15 -3.26 -6.03 -4.40
C ALA A 15 -4.52 -6.46 -5.15
N ASN A 16 -5.49 -7.06 -4.44
CA ASN A 16 -6.77 -7.47 -5.01
C ASN A 16 -7.64 -6.26 -5.39
N LEU A 17 -7.73 -5.24 -4.53
CA LEU A 17 -8.51 -4.03 -4.80
C LEU A 17 -8.00 -3.25 -6.01
N PHE A 18 -6.68 -3.22 -6.21
CA PHE A 18 -6.06 -2.43 -7.27
C PHE A 18 -5.59 -3.26 -8.47
N GLY A 19 -5.77 -4.58 -8.47
CA GLY A 19 -5.33 -5.47 -9.54
C GLY A 19 -3.84 -5.34 -9.85
N LEU A 20 -2.99 -5.38 -8.81
CA LEU A 20 -1.55 -5.16 -8.94
C LEU A 20 -0.85 -6.38 -9.57
N ALA A 21 -0.02 -6.15 -10.58
CA ALA A 21 0.74 -7.20 -11.24
C ALA A 21 1.82 -7.77 -10.30
N GLY A 22 1.97 -9.10 -10.24
CA GLY A 22 3.08 -9.76 -9.51
C GLY A 22 2.84 -10.07 -8.03
N TYR A 23 1.70 -9.67 -7.44
CA TYR A 23 1.42 -9.96 -6.03
C TYR A 23 0.96 -11.41 -5.74
N ALA A 24 0.85 -12.25 -6.76
CA ALA A 24 0.31 -13.60 -6.67
C ALA A 24 1.27 -14.67 -6.10
N ILE A 25 2.54 -14.35 -5.78
CA ILE A 25 3.59 -15.38 -5.64
C ILE A 25 4.19 -15.51 -4.23
N ALA A 26 3.90 -14.61 -3.28
CA ALA A 26 4.32 -14.81 -1.90
C ALA A 26 3.17 -14.53 -0.93
N PRO A 27 2.80 -15.48 -0.04
CA PRO A 27 1.87 -15.22 1.06
C PRO A 27 2.59 -14.32 2.07
N GLU A 28 2.68 -13.03 1.76
CA GLU A 28 3.17 -12.05 2.71
C GLU A 28 1.99 -11.67 3.62
N THR A 29 1.86 -12.43 4.72
CA THR A 29 0.85 -12.22 5.77
C THR A 29 1.14 -11.02 6.66
N ALA A 30 2.17 -10.24 6.36
CA ALA A 30 2.55 -9.08 7.15
C ALA A 30 1.44 -8.02 7.07
N PRO A 31 0.79 -7.67 8.20
CA PRO A 31 -0.24 -6.65 8.21
C PRO A 31 0.39 -5.29 7.89
N ASP A 32 -0.18 -4.55 6.94
CA ASP A 32 0.13 -3.12 6.75
C ASP A 32 -0.77 -2.22 7.60
N ALA A 33 -1.47 -2.82 8.57
CA ALA A 33 -2.48 -2.14 9.38
C ALA A 33 -1.82 -1.18 10.39
N ARG A 34 -2.06 0.13 10.24
CA ARG A 34 -1.59 1.21 11.10
C ARG A 34 -2.72 2.23 11.29
N TYR A 35 -3.20 2.37 12.52
CA TYR A 35 -4.39 3.19 12.83
C TYR A 35 -4.10 4.67 13.08
N ASN A 36 -2.83 5.08 13.10
CA ASN A 36 -2.44 6.46 13.40
C ASN A 36 -1.19 6.89 12.63
N VAL A 37 -1.24 6.80 11.30
CA VAL A 37 -0.12 7.16 10.44
C VAL A 37 0.04 8.68 10.40
N ALA A 38 1.25 9.15 10.68
CA ALA A 38 1.63 10.57 10.58
C ALA A 38 2.29 10.88 9.22
N PRO A 39 2.35 12.17 8.82
CA PRO A 39 3.19 12.62 7.72
C PRO A 39 4.65 12.16 7.93
N SER A 40 5.41 12.05 6.84
CA SER A 40 6.74 11.42 6.78
C SER A 40 6.80 9.91 6.99
N ALA A 41 5.70 9.23 7.31
CA ALA A 41 5.67 7.78 7.33
C ALA A 41 5.84 7.21 5.90
N ILE A 42 6.51 6.06 5.81
CA ILE A 42 6.55 5.25 4.59
C ILE A 42 5.24 4.45 4.50
N LEU A 43 4.55 4.57 3.37
CA LEU A 43 3.26 3.97 3.09
C LEU A 43 3.32 3.12 1.82
N SER A 44 2.64 1.99 1.85
CA SER A 44 2.33 1.21 0.65
C SER A 44 1.31 1.95 -0.21
N VAL A 45 1.63 2.15 -1.48
CA VAL A 45 0.76 2.79 -2.47
C VAL A 45 0.64 1.93 -3.71
N ALA A 46 -0.53 1.97 -4.33
CA ALA A 46 -0.70 1.51 -5.70
C ALA A 46 -0.25 2.62 -6.65
N ARG A 47 0.69 2.33 -7.55
CA ARG A 47 1.13 3.26 -8.59
C ARG A 47 1.04 2.62 -9.97
N VAL A 48 0.92 3.45 -11.00
CA VAL A 48 0.96 3.00 -12.40
C VAL A 48 2.28 3.44 -13.00
N THR A 49 3.10 2.46 -13.41
CA THR A 49 4.38 2.71 -14.07
C THR A 49 4.37 1.97 -15.41
N ASN A 50 4.61 2.68 -16.51
CA ASN A 50 4.62 2.12 -17.87
C ASN A 50 3.36 1.29 -18.22
N GLY A 51 2.18 1.73 -17.76
CA GLY A 51 0.90 1.05 -17.99
C GLY A 51 0.64 -0.16 -17.08
N VAL A 52 1.58 -0.54 -16.22
CA VAL A 52 1.44 -1.63 -15.26
C VAL A 52 1.11 -1.06 -13.87
N ARG A 53 0.10 -1.63 -13.22
CA ARG A 53 -0.20 -1.32 -11.81
C ARG A 53 0.72 -2.13 -10.92
N GLU A 54 1.48 -1.46 -10.09
CA GLU A 54 2.41 -2.07 -9.16
C GLU A 54 2.28 -1.46 -7.76
N ARG A 55 2.74 -2.21 -6.77
CA ARG A 55 2.89 -1.70 -5.41
C ARG A 55 4.23 -0.99 -5.27
N ALA A 56 4.24 0.15 -4.60
CA ALA A 56 5.48 0.80 -4.17
C ALA A 56 5.35 1.29 -2.73
N ASP A 57 6.48 1.45 -2.03
CA ASP A 57 6.52 2.09 -0.73
C ASP A 57 7.04 3.53 -0.90
N LEU A 58 6.23 4.53 -0.56
CA LEU A 58 6.55 5.95 -0.70
C LEU A 58 6.44 6.69 0.63
N ARG A 59 7.28 7.72 0.81
CA ARG A 59 7.20 8.62 1.96
C ARG A 59 6.07 9.63 1.76
N TRP A 60 5.16 9.71 2.72
CA TRP A 60 4.12 10.74 2.73
C TRP A 60 4.73 12.11 3.07
N SER A 61 4.52 13.12 2.22
CA SER A 61 4.93 14.51 2.43
C SER A 61 3.76 15.42 2.79
#